data_AF-A0A1B7WFD6-F1
#
_entry.id   AF-A0A1B7WFD6-F1
#
_cell.length_a   1.000
_cell.length_b   1.000
_cell.length_c   1.000
_cell.angle_alpha   90.00
_cell.angle_beta   90.00
_cell.angle_gamma   90.00
#
_symmetry.space_group_name_H-M   'P 1'
#
loop_
_entity.id
_entity.type
_entity.pdbx_description
1 polymer ?
#
loop_
_entity_poly.entity_id
_entity_poly.type
_entity_poly.pdbx_seq_one_letter_code
_entity_poly.pdbx_strand_id
1 'polypeptide(L)'
;LTANATTGKLTFEKTVGTSNLTASGNIIDIKDDITTNDLQTYTGAVNLFKNTTLTGNGIIFNNTITGIGLDLTANSGAGNLTFTNDINLGNITANSTGTTTFNNVTATSLTTNSGGTTQLNGNVKTTGNQTYNDTVNIANNPTLSANGITFNNTVNGNSNLTANATTGKLTFEKTVGTSDLTASGNIIDIKDDITTNDLQTYTGAVNLFKNTTLTGNGIIFNNTITGIGLDLTANSGAGNLTFTNDINLGNITANSTGTTTFNNVTVTSLTTNTEGTTQLNGNVKTTGNQTYNDTVNIANNPTLSANGITFNNTVNGNSNLTANATTGKLTFEKTVGTSDLTASGNTIDIKDDITTNDLQTYTGAVNLFKNTTLTGNGIIFNNTITGIGLDLTANSGAGNLTFTNDINLGNINANSTGTTTFNNVIATSLTTNSGGTTQLNGNVKTTGNQTYNDTVNIANNPTLSANGITFNNTVNGNSNLTANATTG
;
A
#
# COMPACT_ATOMS: atom_id res chain seq x y z
N LEU A 1 31.32 -23.53 -44.78
CA LEU A 1 32.43 -22.63 -45.12
C LEU A 1 33.18 -22.28 -43.85
N THR A 2 34.48 -22.56 -43.81
CA THR A 2 35.38 -22.04 -42.78
C THR A 2 36.26 -21.00 -43.45
N ALA A 3 36.11 -19.74 -43.07
CA ALA A 3 36.89 -18.62 -43.56
C ALA A 3 37.80 -18.13 -42.44
N ASN A 4 39.11 -18.21 -42.63
CA ASN A 4 40.09 -17.89 -41.58
C ASN A 4 41.13 -16.89 -42.08
N ALA A 5 41.24 -15.76 -41.39
CA ALA A 5 42.29 -14.77 -41.52
C ALA A 5 43.12 -14.76 -40.22
N THR A 6 44.12 -15.63 -40.13
CA THR A 6 44.90 -15.94 -38.91
C THR A 6 45.50 -14.74 -38.18
N THR A 7 45.77 -13.63 -38.87
CA THR A 7 46.28 -12.38 -38.27
C THR A 7 45.62 -11.13 -38.86
N GLY A 8 44.53 -11.30 -39.60
CA GLY A 8 44.02 -10.28 -40.52
C GLY A 8 42.54 -9.98 -40.41
N LYS A 9 42.12 -9.08 -41.30
CA LYS A 9 40.74 -8.69 -41.54
C LYS A 9 40.10 -9.67 -42.53
N LEU A 10 38.94 -10.21 -42.19
CA LEU A 10 38.08 -10.95 -43.10
C LEU A 10 36.97 -10.02 -43.60
N THR A 11 36.60 -10.08 -44.88
CA THR A 11 35.54 -9.22 -45.44
C THR A 11 34.60 -10.03 -46.32
N PHE A 12 33.31 -9.92 -46.05
CA PHE A 12 32.23 -10.46 -46.88
C PHE A 12 31.64 -9.34 -47.73
N GLU A 13 32.11 -9.24 -48.99
CA GLU A 13 31.69 -8.21 -49.96
C GLU A 13 30.34 -8.51 -50.64
N LYS A 14 29.91 -9.77 -50.62
CA LYS A 14 28.69 -10.26 -51.27
C LYS A 14 28.01 -11.32 -50.43
N THR A 15 26.75 -11.56 -50.75
CA THR A 15 25.91 -12.57 -50.11
C THR A 15 26.60 -13.93 -50.09
N VAL A 16 26.59 -14.58 -48.93
CA VAL A 16 27.12 -15.93 -48.73
C VAL A 16 25.96 -16.87 -48.43
N GLY A 17 25.86 -17.96 -49.20
CA GLY A 17 24.91 -19.06 -48.99
C GLY A 17 25.66 -20.37 -48.75
N THR A 18 25.64 -20.92 -47.53
CA THR A 18 26.38 -22.16 -47.18
C THR A 18 25.65 -22.98 -46.11
N SER A 19 25.97 -24.26 -45.89
CA SER A 19 25.32 -25.00 -44.78
C SER A 19 25.71 -24.45 -43.41
N ASN A 20 27.00 -24.42 -43.07
CA ASN A 20 27.55 -23.83 -41.84
C ASN A 20 28.57 -22.73 -42.19
N LEU A 21 28.71 -21.71 -41.35
CA LEU A 21 29.75 -20.68 -41.45
C LEU A 21 30.56 -20.58 -40.16
N THR A 22 31.89 -20.69 -40.27
CA THR A 22 32.82 -20.26 -39.22
C THR A 22 33.75 -19.20 -39.81
N ALA A 23 33.56 -17.96 -39.39
CA ALA A 23 34.36 -16.81 -39.78
C ALA A 23 35.32 -16.46 -38.64
N SER A 24 36.63 -16.56 -38.92
CA SER A 24 37.69 -16.31 -37.96
C SER A 24 38.67 -15.27 -38.47
N GLY A 25 38.96 -14.27 -37.63
CA GLY A 25 39.89 -13.18 -37.89
C GLY A 25 39.86 -12.18 -36.74
N ASN A 26 40.75 -11.19 -36.72
CA ASN A 26 40.71 -10.15 -35.68
C ASN A 26 39.49 -9.24 -35.86
N ILE A 27 39.21 -8.91 -37.12
CA ILE A 27 38.08 -8.10 -37.57
C ILE A 27 37.36 -8.85 -38.70
N ILE A 28 36.04 -8.84 -38.67
CA ILE A 28 35.16 -9.42 -39.68
C ILE A 28 34.22 -8.33 -40.17
N ASP A 29 34.44 -7.86 -41.39
CA ASP A 29 33.57 -6.87 -42.04
C ASP A 29 32.47 -7.56 -42.82
N ILE A 30 31.22 -7.22 -42.54
CA ILE A 30 30.04 -7.70 -43.24
C ILE A 30 29.45 -6.52 -44.04
N LYS A 31 29.53 -6.63 -45.37
CA LYS A 31 29.01 -5.63 -46.30
C LYS A 31 27.77 -6.09 -47.05
N ASP A 32 27.34 -7.33 -46.84
CA ASP A 32 26.14 -7.89 -47.44
C ASP A 32 25.47 -8.91 -46.50
N ASP A 33 24.29 -9.39 -46.85
CA ASP A 33 23.54 -10.36 -46.04
C ASP A 33 24.20 -11.73 -46.05
N ILE A 34 24.03 -12.52 -44.98
CA ILE A 34 24.62 -13.86 -44.88
C ILE A 34 23.54 -14.87 -44.53
N THR A 35 23.40 -15.89 -45.37
CA THR A 35 22.44 -16.98 -45.17
C THR A 35 23.16 -18.32 -45.03
N THR A 36 22.80 -19.06 -43.98
CA THR A 36 23.19 -20.44 -43.76
C THR A 36 21.98 -21.31 -43.50
N ASN A 37 22.10 -22.62 -43.74
CA ASN A 37 21.06 -23.57 -43.33
C ASN A 37 21.19 -23.92 -41.84
N ASP A 38 22.42 -23.92 -41.33
CA ASP A 38 22.79 -24.32 -39.98
C ASP A 38 23.51 -23.15 -39.26
N LEU A 39 24.54 -23.44 -38.47
CA LEU A 39 25.21 -22.53 -37.55
C LEU A 39 26.09 -21.48 -38.26
N GLN A 40 26.02 -20.24 -37.76
CA GLN A 40 27.00 -19.19 -38.01
C GLN A 40 27.82 -18.91 -36.76
N THR A 41 29.15 -18.83 -36.89
CA THR A 41 30.05 -18.47 -35.80
C THR A 41 31.05 -17.42 -36.28
N TYR A 42 31.06 -16.28 -35.59
CA TYR A 42 31.97 -15.17 -35.79
C TYR A 42 32.89 -15.06 -34.58
N THR A 43 34.18 -15.37 -34.75
CA THR A 43 35.12 -15.39 -33.62
C THR A 43 35.77 -14.04 -33.35
N GLY A 44 35.86 -13.17 -34.37
CA GLY A 44 36.43 -11.83 -34.31
C GLY A 44 35.40 -10.72 -34.11
N ALA A 45 35.89 -9.49 -33.92
CA ALA A 45 35.04 -8.30 -33.86
C ALA A 45 34.33 -8.07 -35.20
N VAL A 46 33.00 -7.92 -35.18
CA VAL A 46 32.19 -7.76 -36.39
C VAL A 46 31.86 -6.29 -36.64
N ASN A 47 32.07 -5.84 -37.87
CA ASN A 47 31.65 -4.52 -38.34
C ASN A 47 30.60 -4.65 -39.43
N LEU A 48 29.48 -3.96 -39.29
CA LEU A 48 28.47 -3.82 -40.33
C LEU A 48 28.76 -2.57 -41.18
N PHE A 49 28.54 -2.69 -42.49
CA PHE A 49 28.65 -1.56 -43.44
C PHE A 49 27.34 -1.22 -44.15
N LYS A 50 26.31 -2.05 -43.93
CA LYS A 50 24.92 -1.79 -44.35
C LYS A 50 23.96 -2.33 -43.29
N ASN A 51 22.69 -1.97 -43.41
CA ASN A 51 21.62 -2.72 -42.73
C ASN A 51 21.70 -4.18 -43.17
N THR A 52 21.93 -5.08 -42.22
CA THR A 52 22.34 -6.45 -42.49
C THR A 52 21.30 -7.44 -41.98
N THR A 53 20.99 -8.43 -42.81
CA THR A 53 20.22 -9.61 -42.42
C THR A 53 21.13 -10.82 -42.36
N LEU A 54 21.13 -11.51 -41.23
CA LEU A 54 21.80 -12.79 -41.04
C LEU A 54 20.75 -13.87 -40.82
N THR A 55 20.79 -14.96 -41.57
CA THR A 55 19.83 -16.06 -41.47
C THR A 55 20.56 -17.39 -41.29
N GLY A 56 20.23 -18.17 -40.26
CA GLY A 56 20.83 -19.47 -39.95
C GLY A 56 19.96 -20.27 -38.98
N ASN A 57 20.47 -21.42 -38.53
CA ASN A 57 19.87 -22.22 -37.45
C ASN A 57 20.75 -22.18 -36.18
N GLY A 58 21.12 -20.97 -35.80
CA GLY A 58 22.09 -20.65 -34.75
C GLY A 58 23.06 -19.58 -35.24
N ILE A 59 23.28 -18.53 -34.44
CA ILE A 59 24.21 -17.44 -34.77
C ILE A 59 24.96 -17.05 -33.51
N ILE A 60 26.28 -17.10 -33.56
CA ILE A 60 27.14 -16.82 -32.41
C ILE A 60 28.16 -15.74 -32.78
N PHE A 61 28.18 -14.66 -32.00
CA PHE A 61 29.21 -13.64 -32.01
C PHE A 61 30.05 -13.78 -30.73
N ASN A 62 31.29 -14.24 -30.86
CA ASN A 62 32.21 -14.40 -29.73
C ASN A 62 32.94 -13.09 -29.37
N ASN A 63 32.69 -12.01 -30.10
CA ASN A 63 33.31 -10.71 -29.89
C ASN A 63 32.26 -9.60 -30.09
N THR A 64 32.70 -8.33 -30.07
CA THR A 64 31.83 -7.17 -30.25
C THR A 64 31.24 -7.15 -31.66
N ILE A 65 30.08 -6.49 -31.77
CA ILE A 65 29.48 -6.15 -33.06
C ILE A 65 29.19 -4.65 -33.10
N THR A 66 29.68 -3.98 -34.14
CA THR A 66 29.54 -2.53 -34.30
C THR A 66 29.01 -2.17 -35.69
N GLY A 67 28.26 -1.08 -35.74
CA GLY A 67 27.59 -0.59 -36.95
C GLY A 67 26.68 0.54 -36.57
N ILE A 68 27.24 1.64 -36.06
CA ILE A 68 26.47 2.75 -35.48
C ILE A 68 25.46 3.27 -36.51
N GLY A 69 24.17 3.22 -36.16
CA GLY A 69 23.07 3.62 -37.03
C GLY A 69 22.68 2.61 -38.12
N LEU A 70 23.33 1.44 -38.17
CA LEU A 70 23.00 0.35 -39.07
C LEU A 70 22.18 -0.72 -38.35
N ASP A 71 21.14 -1.17 -39.02
CA ASP A 71 20.20 -2.14 -38.48
C ASP A 71 20.72 -3.58 -38.64
N LEU A 72 20.40 -4.43 -37.68
CA LEU A 72 20.65 -5.87 -37.74
C LEU A 72 19.35 -6.65 -37.58
N THR A 73 19.05 -7.50 -38.56
CA THR A 73 18.06 -8.57 -38.42
C THR A 73 18.78 -9.91 -38.34
N ALA A 74 18.80 -10.53 -37.16
CA ALA A 74 19.43 -11.83 -36.93
C ALA A 74 18.38 -12.92 -36.76
N ASN A 75 18.22 -13.78 -37.77
CA ASN A 75 17.30 -14.92 -37.80
C ASN A 75 18.08 -16.20 -37.50
N SER A 76 18.09 -16.67 -36.25
CA SER A 76 18.78 -17.91 -35.87
C SER A 76 17.88 -19.15 -35.88
N GLY A 77 16.65 -19.05 -36.40
CA GLY A 77 15.75 -20.20 -36.56
C GLY A 77 15.44 -20.86 -35.21
N ALA A 78 15.67 -22.17 -35.13
CA ALA A 78 15.51 -22.94 -33.89
C ALA A 78 16.75 -22.95 -32.99
N GLY A 79 17.90 -22.49 -33.50
CA GLY A 79 19.15 -22.42 -32.77
C GLY A 79 19.30 -21.13 -31.97
N ASN A 80 20.27 -21.11 -31.05
CA ASN A 80 20.55 -19.96 -30.21
C ASN A 80 21.11 -18.77 -31.01
N LEU A 81 20.77 -17.56 -30.54
CA LEU A 81 21.40 -16.31 -30.97
C LEU A 81 22.22 -15.78 -29.79
N THR A 82 23.54 -15.72 -29.93
CA THR A 82 24.42 -15.39 -28.80
C THR A 82 25.34 -14.24 -29.14
N PHE A 83 25.25 -13.17 -28.36
CA PHE A 83 26.20 -12.06 -28.38
C PHE A 83 27.00 -12.09 -27.08
N THR A 84 28.26 -12.52 -27.13
CA THR A 84 29.07 -12.70 -25.92
C THR A 84 29.68 -11.41 -25.37
N ASN A 85 29.65 -10.32 -26.15
CA ASN A 85 30.24 -9.02 -25.82
C ASN A 85 29.31 -7.88 -26.22
N ASP A 86 29.80 -6.65 -26.10
CA ASP A 86 29.07 -5.43 -26.36
C ASP A 86 28.56 -5.32 -27.81
N ILE A 87 27.32 -4.86 -27.94
CA ILE A 87 26.64 -4.54 -29.20
C ILE A 87 26.47 -3.03 -29.30
N ASN A 88 26.83 -2.43 -30.44
CA ASN A 88 26.57 -1.02 -30.74
C ASN A 88 26.04 -0.83 -32.17
N LEU A 89 24.72 -0.70 -32.31
CA LEU A 89 24.00 -0.77 -33.59
C LEU A 89 22.86 0.25 -33.70
N GLY A 90 22.19 0.28 -34.87
CA GLY A 90 20.88 0.90 -35.08
C GLY A 90 19.75 0.06 -34.46
N ASN A 91 18.72 -0.28 -35.21
CA ASN A 91 17.65 -1.18 -34.76
C ASN A 91 18.13 -2.63 -34.76
N ILE A 92 17.77 -3.38 -33.72
CA ILE A 92 18.06 -4.81 -33.62
C ILE A 92 16.75 -5.59 -33.64
N THR A 93 16.61 -6.49 -34.60
CA THR A 93 15.58 -7.53 -34.63
C THR A 93 16.27 -8.88 -34.43
N ALA A 94 16.03 -9.51 -33.28
CA ALA A 94 16.66 -10.75 -32.86
C ALA A 94 15.63 -11.89 -32.84
N ASN A 95 15.67 -12.75 -33.85
CA ASN A 95 14.68 -13.80 -34.08
C ASN A 95 15.28 -15.19 -33.82
N SER A 96 14.87 -15.83 -32.72
CA SER A 96 15.26 -17.17 -32.29
C SER A 96 14.10 -17.86 -31.57
N THR A 97 13.79 -19.12 -31.89
CA THR A 97 12.96 -19.95 -31.01
C THR A 97 13.79 -20.73 -29.99
N GLY A 98 15.12 -20.57 -30.01
CA GLY A 98 16.04 -21.00 -28.96
C GLY A 98 16.27 -19.87 -27.95
N THR A 99 17.49 -19.80 -27.41
CA THR A 99 17.88 -18.72 -26.49
C THR A 99 18.57 -17.58 -27.25
N THR A 100 18.06 -16.36 -27.10
CA THR A 100 18.72 -15.11 -27.48
C THR A 100 19.46 -14.55 -26.26
N THR A 101 20.79 -14.49 -26.29
CA THR A 101 21.62 -14.00 -25.17
C THR A 101 22.20 -12.64 -25.47
N PHE A 102 21.89 -11.66 -24.62
CA PHE A 102 22.47 -10.33 -24.64
C PHE A 102 23.37 -10.09 -23.43
N ASN A 103 24.53 -9.47 -23.67
CA ASN A 103 25.33 -8.83 -22.65
C ASN A 103 25.01 -7.32 -22.63
N ASN A 104 25.98 -6.44 -22.91
CA ASN A 104 25.68 -5.01 -23.04
C ASN A 104 25.19 -4.68 -24.44
N VAL A 105 24.11 -3.91 -24.52
CA VAL A 105 23.51 -3.47 -25.78
C VAL A 105 23.35 -1.96 -25.76
N THR A 106 23.88 -1.30 -26.78
CA THR A 106 23.54 0.08 -27.15
C THR A 106 22.93 0.05 -28.55
N ALA A 107 21.67 0.48 -28.68
CA ALA A 107 20.94 0.41 -29.94
C ALA A 107 19.95 1.56 -30.12
N THR A 108 19.36 1.71 -31.31
CA THR A 108 18.19 2.58 -31.49
C THR A 108 16.94 1.91 -30.95
N SER A 109 16.71 0.64 -31.26
CA SER A 109 15.62 -0.16 -30.69
C SER A 109 16.03 -1.62 -30.61
N LEU A 110 15.32 -2.40 -29.79
CA LEU A 110 15.51 -3.83 -29.66
C LEU A 110 14.15 -4.53 -29.71
N THR A 111 14.01 -5.51 -30.60
CA THR A 111 12.83 -6.38 -30.67
C THR A 111 13.29 -7.83 -30.76
N THR A 112 12.73 -8.69 -29.90
CA THR A 112 12.86 -10.15 -30.06
C THR A 112 11.59 -10.73 -30.68
N ASN A 113 11.63 -11.95 -31.22
CA ASN A 113 10.44 -12.68 -31.66
C ASN A 113 9.70 -13.32 -30.47
N SER A 114 8.64 -14.06 -30.75
CA SER A 114 8.00 -14.94 -29.77
C SER A 114 8.46 -16.39 -29.94
N GLY A 115 8.40 -17.16 -28.85
CA GLY A 115 8.54 -18.62 -28.87
C GLY A 115 9.89 -19.14 -28.40
N GLY A 116 10.86 -18.26 -28.12
CA GLY A 116 12.14 -18.58 -27.52
C GLY A 116 12.29 -18.04 -26.09
N THR A 117 13.53 -17.85 -25.67
CA THR A 117 13.89 -17.20 -24.39
C THR A 117 14.92 -16.09 -24.65
N THR A 118 14.71 -14.92 -24.05
CA THR A 118 15.72 -13.87 -24.02
C THR A 118 16.46 -13.90 -22.68
N GLN A 119 17.78 -14.11 -22.73
CA GLN A 119 18.67 -14.08 -21.58
C GLN A 119 19.35 -12.71 -21.48
N LEU A 120 19.11 -11.95 -20.41
CA LEU A 120 19.73 -10.65 -20.14
C LEU A 120 20.85 -10.79 -19.11
N ASN A 121 22.09 -10.66 -19.57
CA ASN A 121 23.31 -10.75 -18.76
C ASN A 121 24.01 -9.40 -18.53
N GLY A 122 23.51 -8.33 -19.13
CA GLY A 122 24.08 -7.00 -19.04
C GLY A 122 23.05 -5.91 -19.34
N ASN A 123 23.54 -4.67 -19.40
CA ASN A 123 22.66 -3.51 -19.55
C ASN A 123 22.17 -3.37 -20.99
N VAL A 124 20.91 -2.96 -21.18
CA VAL A 124 20.35 -2.66 -22.49
C VAL A 124 19.91 -1.20 -22.53
N LYS A 125 20.60 -0.39 -23.32
CA LYS A 125 20.27 1.01 -23.54
C LYS A 125 19.83 1.24 -24.98
N THR A 126 18.62 1.74 -25.14
CA THR A 126 18.06 2.16 -26.43
C THR A 126 17.57 3.59 -26.40
N THR A 127 17.63 4.29 -27.52
CA THR A 127 17.01 5.62 -27.65
C THR A 127 15.51 5.54 -27.96
N GLY A 128 15.09 4.49 -28.65
CA GLY A 128 13.70 4.08 -28.89
C GLY A 128 13.26 2.95 -27.95
N ASN A 129 12.31 2.15 -28.42
CA ASN A 129 11.64 1.13 -27.60
C ASN A 129 12.43 -0.18 -27.48
N GLN A 130 12.21 -0.88 -26.38
CA GLN A 130 12.59 -2.28 -26.18
C GLN A 130 11.32 -3.13 -26.11
N THR A 131 11.24 -4.15 -26.96
CA THR A 131 10.13 -5.10 -27.01
C THR A 131 10.65 -6.52 -26.90
N TYR A 132 10.36 -7.17 -25.78
CA TYR A 132 10.71 -8.56 -25.52
C TYR A 132 9.47 -9.42 -25.72
N ASN A 133 9.41 -10.15 -26.83
CA ASN A 133 8.27 -11.00 -27.18
C ASN A 133 8.41 -12.43 -26.63
N ASP A 134 9.61 -12.78 -26.17
CA ASP A 134 9.94 -14.06 -25.53
C ASP A 134 9.77 -14.01 -24.01
N THR A 135 9.80 -15.18 -23.37
CA THR A 135 10.11 -15.25 -21.94
C THR A 135 11.49 -14.65 -21.70
N VAL A 136 11.61 -13.78 -20.70
CA VAL A 136 12.88 -13.13 -20.34
C VAL A 136 13.46 -13.75 -19.08
N ASN A 137 14.75 -14.08 -19.07
CA ASN A 137 15.50 -14.48 -17.89
C ASN A 137 16.52 -13.41 -17.49
N ILE A 138 16.53 -13.04 -16.21
CA ILE A 138 17.37 -12.01 -15.59
C ILE A 138 18.49 -12.71 -14.79
N ALA A 139 19.76 -12.54 -15.18
CA ALA A 139 20.87 -13.28 -14.57
C ALA A 139 22.00 -12.46 -13.94
N ASN A 140 22.13 -11.17 -14.26
CA ASN A 140 23.26 -10.36 -13.77
C ASN A 140 22.88 -8.90 -13.54
N ASN A 141 21.80 -8.69 -12.81
CA ASN A 141 21.33 -7.37 -12.38
C ASN A 141 21.21 -6.31 -13.50
N PRO A 142 20.61 -6.63 -14.66
CA PRO A 142 20.57 -5.73 -15.81
C PRO A 142 19.80 -4.45 -15.50
N THR A 143 20.35 -3.33 -15.99
CA THR A 143 19.63 -2.07 -16.13
C THR A 143 19.19 -1.87 -17.57
N LEU A 144 17.89 -1.73 -17.77
CA LEU A 144 17.27 -1.45 -19.05
C LEU A 144 16.86 0.02 -19.10
N SER A 145 17.25 0.73 -20.15
CA SER A 145 16.89 2.13 -20.36
C SER A 145 16.44 2.34 -21.80
N ALA A 146 15.21 2.82 -21.96
CA ALA A 146 14.57 2.99 -23.27
C ALA A 146 13.60 4.17 -23.26
N ASN A 147 13.01 4.49 -24.42
CA ASN A 147 11.81 5.33 -24.47
C ASN A 147 10.65 4.59 -23.76
N GLY A 148 10.21 3.46 -24.32
CA GLY A 148 9.30 2.51 -23.69
C GLY A 148 9.90 1.11 -23.60
N ILE A 149 9.43 0.31 -22.64
CA ILE A 149 9.85 -1.08 -22.43
C ILE A 149 8.60 -1.94 -22.32
N THR A 150 8.52 -3.00 -23.12
CA THR A 150 7.40 -3.96 -23.08
C THR A 150 7.93 -5.39 -22.96
N PHE A 151 7.46 -6.09 -21.94
CA PHE A 151 7.62 -7.53 -21.78
C PHE A 151 6.29 -8.21 -22.11
N ASN A 152 6.21 -8.86 -23.26
CA ASN A 152 4.99 -9.53 -23.70
C ASN A 152 4.81 -10.94 -23.11
N ASN A 153 5.82 -11.45 -22.40
CA ASN A 153 5.80 -12.74 -21.74
C ASN A 153 6.43 -12.66 -20.35
N THR A 154 6.51 -13.79 -19.65
CA THR A 154 7.01 -13.88 -18.27
C THR A 154 8.43 -13.35 -18.16
N VAL A 155 8.71 -12.59 -17.11
CA VAL A 155 10.06 -12.20 -16.71
C VAL A 155 10.45 -13.04 -15.50
N ASN A 156 11.53 -13.80 -15.60
CA ASN A 156 12.01 -14.71 -14.56
C ASN A 156 13.46 -14.37 -14.19
N GLY A 157 13.92 -14.82 -13.02
CA GLY A 157 15.31 -14.72 -12.61
C GLY A 157 15.48 -14.61 -11.10
N ASN A 158 16.69 -14.83 -10.63
CA ASN A 158 17.08 -14.69 -9.22
C ASN A 158 17.98 -13.47 -9.00
N SER A 159 17.97 -12.53 -9.94
CA SER A 159 18.76 -11.31 -9.95
C SER A 159 17.84 -10.09 -9.96
N ASN A 160 18.41 -8.92 -9.68
CA ASN A 160 17.70 -7.65 -9.68
C ASN A 160 17.35 -7.21 -11.10
N LEU A 161 16.22 -6.53 -11.27
CA LEU A 161 15.87 -5.87 -12.52
C LEU A 161 15.63 -4.39 -12.28
N THR A 162 16.36 -3.54 -13.01
CA THR A 162 16.06 -2.12 -13.11
C THR A 162 15.54 -1.84 -14.52
N ALA A 163 14.24 -1.56 -14.66
CA ALA A 163 13.61 -1.23 -15.94
C ALA A 163 13.17 0.24 -15.96
N ASN A 164 13.81 1.06 -16.81
CA ASN A 164 13.60 2.50 -16.88
C ASN A 164 13.09 2.94 -18.27
N ALA A 165 11.77 3.07 -18.41
CA ALA A 165 11.10 3.66 -19.56
C ALA A 165 11.09 5.20 -19.42
N THR A 166 12.13 5.86 -19.89
CA THR A 166 12.45 7.27 -19.59
C THR A 166 11.34 8.28 -19.93
N THR A 167 10.61 8.06 -21.02
CA THR A 167 9.59 9.01 -21.54
C THR A 167 8.30 8.31 -21.97
N GLY A 168 8.36 7.01 -22.20
CA GLY A 168 7.24 6.17 -22.54
C GLY A 168 6.73 5.37 -21.34
N LYS A 169 6.20 4.22 -21.68
CA LYS A 169 5.53 3.31 -20.77
C LYS A 169 6.41 2.10 -20.49
N LEU A 170 6.33 1.58 -19.27
CA LEU A 170 6.80 0.25 -18.91
C LEU A 170 5.58 -0.68 -18.82
N THR A 171 5.59 -1.81 -19.53
CA THR A 171 4.47 -2.77 -19.54
C THR A 171 4.96 -4.17 -19.23
N PHE A 172 4.31 -4.82 -18.26
CA PHE A 172 4.42 -6.25 -17.98
C PHE A 172 3.10 -6.94 -18.35
N GLU A 173 3.08 -7.69 -19.45
CA GLU A 173 1.89 -8.41 -19.91
C GLU A 173 1.62 -9.71 -19.11
N LYS A 174 2.65 -10.25 -18.47
CA LYS A 174 2.65 -11.53 -17.74
C LYS A 174 3.42 -11.43 -16.44
N THR A 175 3.41 -12.51 -15.67
CA THR A 175 4.03 -12.58 -14.36
C THR A 175 5.51 -12.18 -14.37
N VAL A 176 5.93 -11.49 -13.32
CA VAL A 176 7.33 -11.11 -13.09
C VAL A 176 7.84 -11.80 -11.82
N GLY A 177 9.01 -12.43 -11.93
CA GLY A 177 9.76 -13.11 -10.87
C GLY A 177 11.22 -12.67 -10.87
N THR A 178 11.65 -11.86 -9.91
CA THR A 178 13.05 -11.38 -9.79
C THR A 178 13.51 -11.34 -8.32
N SER A 179 14.77 -10.97 -8.03
CA SER A 179 15.18 -10.72 -6.64
C SER A 179 14.66 -9.37 -6.15
N ASP A 180 15.16 -8.26 -6.71
CA ASP A 180 14.54 -6.92 -6.63
C ASP A 180 13.88 -6.52 -7.96
N LEU A 181 12.92 -5.60 -7.90
CA LEU A 181 12.38 -4.88 -9.05
C LEU A 181 12.39 -3.38 -8.80
N THR A 182 13.09 -2.63 -9.65
CA THR A 182 12.92 -1.18 -9.79
C THR A 182 12.28 -0.89 -11.14
N ALA A 183 11.01 -0.52 -11.12
CA ALA A 183 10.19 -0.21 -12.29
C ALA A 183 9.98 1.31 -12.38
N SER A 184 10.44 1.90 -13.47
CA SER A 184 10.35 3.33 -13.74
C SER A 184 9.75 3.60 -15.11
N GLY A 185 8.82 4.55 -15.16
CA GLY A 185 8.21 5.05 -16.38
C GLY A 185 7.24 6.17 -16.09
N ASN A 186 6.75 6.86 -17.13
CA ASN A 186 5.64 7.80 -16.94
C ASN A 186 4.39 7.05 -16.45
N ILE A 187 4.17 5.88 -17.04
CA ILE A 187 3.14 4.92 -16.66
C ILE A 187 3.79 3.53 -16.60
N ILE A 188 3.40 2.75 -15.59
CA ILE A 188 3.76 1.35 -15.40
C ILE A 188 2.46 0.54 -15.45
N ASP A 189 2.31 -0.30 -16.47
CA ASP A 189 1.17 -1.20 -16.58
C ASP A 189 1.53 -2.59 -16.07
N ILE A 190 0.77 -3.04 -15.09
CA ILE A 190 0.86 -4.36 -14.50
C ILE A 190 -0.39 -5.13 -14.89
N LYS A 191 -0.23 -6.10 -15.78
CA LYS A 191 -1.33 -6.93 -16.28
C LYS A 191 -1.39 -8.32 -15.66
N ASP A 192 -0.43 -8.64 -14.81
CA ASP A 192 -0.32 -9.91 -14.12
C ASP A 192 0.34 -9.74 -12.74
N ASP A 193 0.51 -10.83 -12.00
CA ASP A 193 1.10 -10.80 -10.65
C ASP A 193 2.63 -10.59 -10.69
N ILE A 194 3.17 -9.94 -9.66
CA ILE A 194 4.61 -9.70 -9.52
C ILE A 194 5.10 -10.27 -8.20
N THR A 195 6.09 -11.16 -8.28
CA THR A 195 6.77 -11.73 -7.13
C THR A 195 8.25 -11.36 -7.17
N THR A 196 8.73 -10.78 -6.09
CA THR A 196 10.15 -10.54 -5.83
C THR A 196 10.55 -11.27 -4.56
N ASN A 197 11.81 -11.65 -4.43
CA ASN A 197 12.32 -12.15 -3.15
C ASN A 197 12.48 -10.99 -2.15
N ASP A 198 12.86 -9.83 -2.67
CA ASP A 198 13.20 -8.63 -1.93
C ASP A 198 12.31 -7.46 -2.36
N LEU A 199 12.87 -6.26 -2.61
CA LEU A 199 12.14 -5.01 -2.73
C LEU A 199 11.49 -4.82 -4.11
N GLN A 200 10.26 -4.31 -4.11
CA GLN A 200 9.61 -3.71 -5.27
C GLN A 200 9.55 -2.20 -5.13
N THR A 201 10.04 -1.48 -6.13
CA THR A 201 9.93 -0.02 -6.21
C THR A 201 9.32 0.40 -7.55
N TYR A 202 8.19 1.10 -7.47
CA TYR A 202 7.48 1.67 -8.62
C TYR A 202 7.58 3.19 -8.55
N THR A 203 8.34 3.80 -9.46
CA THR A 203 8.57 5.25 -9.46
C THR A 203 7.52 6.03 -10.27
N GLY A 204 6.91 5.37 -11.25
CA GLY A 204 5.85 5.91 -12.11
C GLY A 204 4.44 5.65 -11.60
N ALA A 205 3.46 6.28 -12.24
CA ALA A 205 2.04 5.97 -12.01
C ALA A 205 1.75 4.52 -12.43
N VAL A 206 1.07 3.75 -11.57
CA VAL A 206 0.78 2.34 -11.81
C VAL A 206 -0.66 2.15 -12.25
N ASN A 207 -0.87 1.36 -13.31
CA ASN A 207 -2.18 0.92 -13.77
C ASN A 207 -2.30 -0.60 -13.64
N LEU A 208 -3.38 -1.06 -13.00
CA LEU A 208 -3.76 -2.47 -12.93
C LEU A 208 -4.79 -2.81 -14.01
N PHE A 209 -4.70 -4.03 -14.55
CA PHE A 209 -5.62 -4.54 -15.59
C PHE A 209 -6.37 -5.81 -15.18
N LYS A 210 -6.01 -6.38 -14.03
CA LYS A 210 -6.73 -7.47 -13.37
C LYS A 210 -6.64 -7.26 -11.86
N ASN A 211 -7.32 -8.10 -11.10
CA ASN A 211 -7.02 -8.25 -9.68
C ASN A 211 -5.58 -8.74 -9.54
N THR A 212 -4.74 -7.97 -8.87
CA THR A 212 -3.29 -8.18 -8.87
C THR A 212 -2.79 -8.54 -7.48
N THR A 213 -1.92 -9.53 -7.43
CA THR A 213 -1.12 -9.86 -6.25
C THR A 213 0.32 -9.41 -6.47
N LEU A 214 0.84 -8.61 -5.53
CA LEU A 214 2.25 -8.23 -5.47
C LEU A 214 2.86 -8.87 -4.22
N THR A 215 3.97 -9.60 -4.38
CA THR A 215 4.66 -10.26 -3.27
C THR A 215 6.13 -9.88 -3.26
N GLY A 216 6.65 -9.43 -2.13
CA GLY A 216 8.05 -9.06 -1.94
C GLY A 216 8.41 -8.93 -0.46
N ASN A 217 9.61 -8.44 -0.18
CA ASN A 217 10.07 -8.06 1.17
C ASN A 217 10.16 -6.53 1.31
N GLY A 218 9.14 -5.85 0.81
CA GLY A 218 9.03 -4.41 0.70
C GLY A 218 8.36 -4.05 -0.62
N ILE A 219 7.37 -3.16 -0.57
CA ILE A 219 6.68 -2.68 -1.78
C ILE A 219 6.45 -1.18 -1.64
N ILE A 220 6.99 -0.41 -2.58
CA ILE A 220 6.94 1.05 -2.56
C ILE A 220 6.34 1.56 -3.86
N PHE A 221 5.25 2.31 -3.73
CA PHE A 221 4.66 3.09 -4.82
C PHE A 221 4.93 4.56 -4.56
N ASN A 222 5.80 5.14 -5.40
CA ASN A 222 6.15 6.56 -5.31
C ASN A 222 5.18 7.49 -6.05
N ASN A 223 4.16 6.92 -6.71
CA ASN A 223 3.15 7.66 -7.44
C ASN A 223 1.76 7.03 -7.23
N THR A 224 0.77 7.55 -7.96
CA THR A 224 -0.62 7.06 -7.95
C THR A 224 -0.72 5.62 -8.43
N ILE A 225 -1.75 4.92 -7.94
CA ILE A 225 -2.15 3.60 -8.43
C ILE A 225 -3.61 3.66 -8.82
N THR A 226 -3.92 3.21 -10.05
CA THR A 226 -5.28 3.16 -10.56
C THR A 226 -5.64 1.79 -11.10
N GLY A 227 -6.92 1.45 -10.97
CA GLY A 227 -7.48 0.14 -11.33
C GLY A 227 -8.90 0.05 -10.81
N ILE A 228 -9.77 0.95 -11.27
CA ILE A 228 -11.12 1.11 -10.71
C ILE A 228 -11.86 -0.24 -10.76
N GLY A 229 -12.30 -0.72 -9.60
CA GLY A 229 -12.98 -2.01 -9.47
C GLY A 229 -12.07 -3.24 -9.47
N LEU A 230 -10.75 -3.05 -9.55
CA LEU A 230 -9.75 -4.13 -9.47
C LEU A 230 -9.14 -4.18 -8.08
N ASP A 231 -9.00 -5.39 -7.56
CA ASP A 231 -8.48 -5.64 -6.23
C ASP A 231 -6.94 -5.69 -6.24
N LEU A 232 -6.32 -5.22 -5.16
CA LEU A 232 -4.89 -5.35 -4.91
C LEU A 232 -4.65 -6.13 -3.62
N THR A 233 -3.91 -7.23 -3.73
CA THR A 233 -3.28 -7.89 -2.58
C THR A 233 -1.79 -7.57 -2.59
N ALA A 234 -1.32 -6.80 -1.61
CA ALA A 234 0.09 -6.41 -1.49
C ALA A 234 0.72 -7.11 -0.28
N ASN A 235 1.58 -8.10 -0.54
CA ASN A 235 2.31 -8.87 0.45
C ASN A 235 3.77 -8.36 0.50
N SER A 236 4.08 -7.44 1.40
CA SER A 236 5.43 -6.87 1.52
C SER A 236 6.32 -7.58 2.54
N GLY A 237 5.90 -8.73 3.07
CA GLY A 237 6.70 -9.55 3.98
C GLY A 237 7.12 -8.77 5.22
N ALA A 238 8.42 -8.81 5.55
CA ALA A 238 8.99 -8.07 6.68
C ALA A 238 9.30 -6.60 6.36
N GLY A 239 9.33 -6.24 5.07
CA GLY A 239 9.54 -4.88 4.60
C GLY A 239 8.27 -4.04 4.65
N ASN A 240 8.46 -2.73 4.50
CA ASN A 240 7.37 -1.75 4.50
C ASN A 240 6.51 -1.86 3.24
N LEU A 241 5.24 -1.51 3.38
CA LEU A 241 4.31 -1.29 2.28
C LEU A 241 3.97 0.20 2.24
N THR A 242 4.38 0.92 1.20
CA THR A 242 4.26 2.38 1.16
C THR A 242 3.50 2.85 -0.07
N PHE A 243 2.42 3.60 0.16
CA PHE A 243 1.66 4.30 -0.86
C PHE A 243 1.85 5.81 -0.66
N THR A 244 2.70 6.45 -1.47
CA THR A 244 3.05 7.87 -1.25
C THR A 244 1.98 8.85 -1.75
N ASN A 245 1.10 8.40 -2.64
CA ASN A 245 0.08 9.24 -3.30
C ASN A 245 -1.30 8.57 -3.25
N ASP A 246 -2.27 9.25 -3.87
CA ASP A 246 -3.65 8.80 -3.97
C ASP A 246 -3.78 7.40 -4.59
N ILE A 247 -4.62 6.56 -3.97
CA ILE A 247 -4.95 5.22 -4.44
C ILE A 247 -6.43 5.18 -4.87
N ASN A 248 -6.71 4.63 -6.05
CA ASN A 248 -8.07 4.44 -6.56
C ASN A 248 -8.26 3.02 -7.15
N LEU A 249 -8.82 2.12 -6.33
CA LEU A 249 -8.90 0.68 -6.59
C LEU A 249 -10.25 0.07 -6.14
N GLY A 250 -10.44 -1.22 -6.40
CA GLY A 250 -11.43 -2.09 -5.77
C GLY A 250 -11.10 -2.33 -4.30
N ASN A 251 -10.91 -3.57 -3.87
CA ASN A 251 -10.50 -3.89 -2.50
C ASN A 251 -8.97 -3.83 -2.35
N ILE A 252 -8.49 -3.41 -1.18
CA ILE A 252 -7.08 -3.55 -0.80
C ILE A 252 -6.94 -4.53 0.37
N THR A 253 -6.10 -5.53 0.18
CA THR A 253 -5.52 -6.34 1.26
C THR A 253 -4.03 -6.00 1.37
N ALA A 254 -3.64 -5.37 2.47
CA ALA A 254 -2.29 -4.89 2.74
C ALA A 254 -1.64 -5.75 3.83
N ASN A 255 -0.64 -6.55 3.45
CA ASN A 255 0.03 -7.49 4.33
C ASN A 255 1.51 -7.10 4.50
N SER A 256 1.87 -6.58 5.67
CA SER A 256 3.25 -6.22 6.03
C SER A 256 3.48 -6.48 7.52
N THR A 257 4.57 -7.11 7.90
CA THR A 257 5.01 -7.11 9.31
C THR A 257 5.85 -5.88 9.66
N GLY A 258 6.17 -5.05 8.66
CA GLY A 258 6.77 -3.73 8.82
C GLY A 258 5.69 -2.64 8.93
N THR A 259 5.97 -1.46 8.39
CA THR A 259 5.00 -0.35 8.36
C THR A 259 4.23 -0.33 7.05
N THR A 260 2.91 -0.37 7.13
CA THR A 260 1.99 -0.04 6.02
C THR A 260 1.64 1.44 6.07
N THR A 261 2.04 2.25 5.10
CA THR A 261 1.76 3.70 5.07
C THR A 261 0.71 4.05 4.05
N PHE A 262 -0.39 4.66 4.51
CA PHE A 262 -1.43 5.24 3.68
C PHE A 262 -1.42 6.76 3.77
N ASN A 263 -1.37 7.43 2.62
CA ASN A 263 -1.68 8.86 2.52
C ASN A 263 -3.19 9.02 2.25
N ASN A 264 -3.60 9.33 1.02
CA ASN A 264 -5.02 9.35 0.66
C ASN A 264 -5.42 8.05 -0.04
N VAL A 265 -6.55 7.49 0.38
CA VAL A 265 -7.04 6.21 -0.14
C VAL A 265 -8.52 6.34 -0.48
N THR A 266 -8.90 5.99 -1.70
CA THR A 266 -10.30 5.85 -2.13
C THR A 266 -10.50 4.47 -2.74
N VAL A 267 -11.09 3.55 -1.99
CA VAL A 267 -11.21 2.14 -2.38
C VAL A 267 -12.58 1.55 -2.01
N THR A 268 -12.86 0.32 -2.40
CA THR A 268 -14.09 -0.38 -2.02
C THR A 268 -14.01 -0.86 -0.57
N SER A 269 -12.96 -1.58 -0.20
CA SER A 269 -12.67 -1.94 1.20
C SER A 269 -11.18 -1.93 1.47
N LEU A 270 -10.81 -1.84 2.73
CA LEU A 270 -9.43 -1.90 3.17
C LEU A 270 -9.28 -2.90 4.31
N THR A 271 -8.30 -3.79 4.21
CA THR A 271 -7.93 -4.72 5.27
C THR A 271 -6.42 -4.80 5.40
N THR A 272 -5.91 -4.66 6.63
CA THR A 272 -4.49 -4.88 6.96
C THR A 272 -4.30 -6.25 7.62
N ASN A 273 -3.07 -6.75 7.74
CA ASN A 273 -2.77 -7.99 8.48
C ASN A 273 -2.64 -7.72 10.00
N THR A 274 -2.48 -8.77 10.81
CA THR A 274 -2.44 -8.68 12.27
C THR A 274 -1.09 -8.23 12.86
N GLU A 275 -0.02 -8.28 12.07
CA GLU A 275 1.34 -7.92 12.47
C GLU A 275 1.75 -6.60 11.84
N GLY A 276 2.79 -5.97 12.38
CA GLY A 276 3.29 -4.68 11.86
C GLY A 276 2.57 -3.46 12.42
N THR A 277 2.58 -2.38 11.65
CA THR A 277 1.92 -1.12 12.01
C THR A 277 1.35 -0.43 10.78
N THR A 278 0.11 0.03 10.88
CA THR A 278 -0.51 0.89 9.88
C THR A 278 -0.34 2.35 10.24
N GLN A 279 0.32 3.11 9.38
CA GLN A 279 0.52 4.55 9.49
C GLN A 279 -0.52 5.29 8.62
N LEU A 280 -1.38 6.08 9.26
CA LEU A 280 -2.39 6.91 8.59
C LEU A 280 -1.92 8.37 8.50
N ASN A 281 -1.49 8.78 7.31
CA ASN A 281 -1.00 10.12 6.99
C ASN A 281 -2.00 10.98 6.22
N GLY A 282 -3.14 10.41 5.82
CA GLY A 282 -4.19 11.12 5.11
C GLY A 282 -5.53 10.41 5.22
N ASN A 283 -6.48 10.85 4.40
CA ASN A 283 -7.86 10.39 4.50
C ASN A 283 -8.03 9.01 3.87
N VAL A 284 -8.82 8.15 4.52
CA VAL A 284 -9.21 6.85 3.96
C VAL A 284 -10.72 6.81 3.78
N LYS A 285 -11.15 6.75 2.52
CA LYS A 285 -12.56 6.64 2.15
C LYS A 285 -12.82 5.28 1.50
N THR A 286 -13.79 4.55 2.05
CA THR A 286 -14.26 3.30 1.48
C THR A 286 -15.78 3.27 1.35
N THR A 287 -16.30 2.56 0.35
CA THR A 287 -17.75 2.31 0.23
C THR A 287 -18.19 1.11 1.07
N GLY A 288 -17.30 0.13 1.24
CA GLY A 288 -17.40 -0.98 2.17
C GLY A 288 -16.66 -0.70 3.49
N ASN A 289 -16.20 -1.77 4.15
CA ASN A 289 -15.60 -1.70 5.47
C ASN A 289 -14.11 -1.35 5.44
N GLN A 290 -13.64 -0.77 6.55
CA GLN A 290 -12.23 -0.65 6.90
C GLN A 290 -11.93 -1.56 8.09
N THR A 291 -10.91 -2.39 7.98
CA THR A 291 -10.48 -3.30 9.04
C THR A 291 -8.98 -3.19 9.21
N TYR A 292 -8.56 -2.64 10.34
CA TYR A 292 -7.17 -2.49 10.71
C TYR A 292 -6.84 -3.57 11.75
N ASN A 293 -6.07 -4.58 11.34
CA ASN A 293 -5.77 -5.76 12.17
C ASN A 293 -4.52 -5.60 13.04
N ASP A 294 -3.63 -4.70 12.65
CA ASP A 294 -2.37 -4.35 13.30
C ASP A 294 -2.49 -3.04 14.11
N THR A 295 -1.40 -2.65 14.78
CA THR A 295 -1.33 -1.38 15.50
C THR A 295 -1.50 -0.22 14.51
N VAL A 296 -2.31 0.77 14.83
CA VAL A 296 -2.50 1.95 14.00
C VAL A 296 -1.80 3.15 14.62
N ASN A 297 -1.01 3.89 13.82
CA ASN A 297 -0.47 5.19 14.19
C ASN A 297 -1.16 6.32 13.39
N ILE A 298 -1.56 7.37 14.10
CA ILE A 298 -2.25 8.55 13.58
C ILE A 298 -1.25 9.70 13.52
N ALA A 299 -0.89 10.18 12.31
CA ALA A 299 0.17 11.18 12.15
C ALA A 299 -0.23 12.53 11.55
N ASN A 300 -1.34 12.61 10.79
CA ASN A 300 -1.68 13.85 10.08
C ASN A 300 -3.20 14.07 9.99
N ASN A 301 -3.85 14.03 11.15
CA ASN A 301 -5.26 14.32 11.32
C ASN A 301 -6.21 13.58 10.33
N PRO A 302 -6.06 12.25 10.13
CA PRO A 302 -6.82 11.52 9.14
C PRO A 302 -8.33 11.53 9.44
N THR A 303 -9.11 11.68 8.37
CA THR A 303 -10.55 11.37 8.35
C THR A 303 -10.77 10.03 7.66
N LEU A 304 -11.40 9.11 8.40
CA LEU A 304 -11.80 7.80 7.93
C LEU A 304 -13.30 7.80 7.68
N SER A 305 -13.73 7.36 6.50
CA SER A 305 -15.14 7.23 6.14
C SER A 305 -15.39 5.88 5.47
N ALA A 306 -16.26 5.08 6.06
CA ALA A 306 -16.54 3.72 5.61
C ALA A 306 -18.00 3.33 5.89
N ASN A 307 -18.44 2.16 5.43
CA ASN A 307 -19.66 1.54 5.96
C ASN A 307 -19.46 1.21 7.45
N GLY A 308 -18.56 0.29 7.78
CA GLY A 308 -18.06 0.03 9.13
C GLY A 308 -16.56 0.24 9.23
N ILE A 309 -16.08 0.58 10.44
CA ILE A 309 -14.66 0.75 10.75
C ILE A 309 -14.34 -0.11 11.97
N THR A 310 -13.30 -0.92 11.89
CA THR A 310 -12.84 -1.75 13.02
C THR A 310 -11.34 -1.62 13.18
N PHE A 311 -10.93 -1.29 14.40
CA PHE A 311 -9.54 -1.34 14.86
C PHE A 311 -9.39 -2.52 15.81
N ASN A 312 -8.71 -3.58 15.36
CA ASN A 312 -8.53 -4.78 16.16
C ASN A 312 -7.33 -4.70 17.12
N ASN A 313 -6.48 -3.70 16.97
CA ASN A 313 -5.34 -3.45 17.83
C ASN A 313 -5.29 -1.98 18.29
N THR A 314 -4.24 -1.61 19.04
CA THR A 314 -4.08 -0.28 19.60
C THR A 314 -4.07 0.79 18.51
N VAL A 315 -4.71 1.92 18.79
CA VAL A 315 -4.66 3.12 17.95
C VAL A 315 -3.86 4.15 18.74
N ASN A 316 -2.74 4.62 18.20
CA ASN A 316 -1.83 5.57 18.85
C ASN A 316 -1.59 6.79 17.95
N GLY A 317 -1.08 7.87 18.51
CA GLY A 317 -0.68 9.04 17.75
C GLY A 317 -0.86 10.35 18.53
N ASN A 318 -0.20 11.40 18.07
CA ASN A 318 -0.31 12.75 18.65
C ASN A 318 -1.18 13.69 17.80
N SER A 319 -1.94 13.12 16.86
CA SER A 319 -2.79 13.84 15.93
C SER A 319 -4.26 13.49 16.16
N ASN A 320 -5.15 14.28 15.56
CA ASN A 320 -6.59 14.08 15.65
C ASN A 320 -7.03 12.86 14.82
N LEU A 321 -8.05 12.16 15.29
CA LEU A 321 -8.70 11.10 14.50
C LEU A 321 -10.18 11.43 14.33
N THR A 322 -10.64 11.47 13.08
CA THR A 322 -12.07 11.45 12.76
C THR A 322 -12.42 10.10 12.15
N ALA A 323 -13.16 9.25 12.86
CA ALA A 323 -13.60 7.94 12.39
C ALA A 323 -15.12 7.92 12.20
N ASN A 324 -15.57 7.82 10.93
CA ASN A 324 -16.98 7.88 10.56
C ASN A 324 -17.46 6.59 9.86
N ALA A 325 -18.03 5.68 10.65
CA ALA A 325 -18.77 4.52 10.15
C ALA A 325 -20.19 4.95 9.73
N THR A 326 -20.37 5.31 8.47
CA THR A 326 -21.55 6.02 7.96
C THR A 326 -22.88 5.26 8.13
N THR A 327 -22.89 3.97 7.84
CA THR A 327 -24.10 3.13 7.91
C THR A 327 -23.94 1.91 8.81
N GLY A 328 -22.72 1.67 9.26
CA GLY A 328 -22.34 0.50 10.03
C GLY A 328 -21.88 0.89 11.43
N LYS A 329 -21.02 0.03 11.95
CA LYS A 329 -20.49 0.10 13.31
C LYS A 329 -19.05 0.60 13.30
N LEU A 330 -18.71 1.40 14.31
CA LEU A 330 -17.33 1.72 14.66
C LEU A 330 -16.92 0.86 15.87
N THR A 331 -15.80 0.16 15.79
CA THR A 331 -15.31 -0.70 16.89
C THR A 331 -13.85 -0.41 17.21
N PHE A 332 -13.57 -0.20 18.49
CA PHE A 332 -12.22 -0.18 19.06
C PHE A 332 -12.05 -1.40 19.97
N GLU A 333 -11.26 -2.39 19.53
CA GLU A 333 -11.01 -3.61 20.30
C GLU A 333 -9.99 -3.42 21.43
N LYS A 334 -9.10 -2.42 21.28
CA LYS A 334 -7.98 -2.11 22.18
C LYS A 334 -7.90 -0.62 22.47
N THR A 335 -6.93 -0.24 23.30
CA THR A 335 -6.73 1.13 23.74
C THR A 335 -6.55 2.10 22.59
N VAL A 336 -7.11 3.30 22.74
CA VAL A 336 -6.97 4.41 21.79
C VAL A 336 -6.26 5.58 22.46
N GLY A 337 -5.25 6.13 21.78
CA GLY A 337 -4.42 7.26 22.17
C GLY A 337 -4.30 8.25 21.01
N THR A 338 -4.97 9.40 21.06
CA THR A 338 -4.91 10.45 20.02
C THR A 338 -4.88 11.86 20.62
N SER A 339 -4.78 12.93 19.81
CA SER A 339 -4.96 14.29 20.33
C SER A 339 -6.44 14.59 20.55
N ASP A 340 -7.24 14.69 19.48
CA ASP A 340 -8.69 14.61 19.52
C ASP A 340 -9.21 13.26 18.99
N LEU A 341 -10.42 12.87 19.39
CA LEU A 341 -11.19 11.80 18.79
C LEU A 341 -12.60 12.28 18.45
N THR A 342 -12.98 12.18 17.18
CA THR A 342 -14.37 12.25 16.72
C THR A 342 -14.79 10.89 16.20
N ALA A 343 -15.71 10.24 16.91
CA ALA A 343 -16.21 8.91 16.61
C ALA A 343 -17.69 8.97 16.19
N SER A 344 -17.99 8.42 15.01
CA SER A 344 -19.33 8.35 14.42
C SER A 344 -19.62 6.94 13.92
N GLY A 345 -20.85 6.50 14.12
CA GLY A 345 -21.34 5.16 13.83
C GLY A 345 -22.83 5.05 14.17
N ASN A 346 -23.55 4.07 13.60
CA ASN A 346 -24.85 3.68 14.15
C ASN A 346 -24.69 3.25 15.61
N THR A 347 -23.65 2.45 15.85
CA THR A 347 -23.15 2.10 17.17
C THR A 347 -21.64 2.28 17.20
N ILE A 348 -21.12 2.64 18.37
CA ILE A 348 -19.70 2.78 18.67
C ILE A 348 -19.41 1.80 19.81
N ASP A 349 -18.64 0.76 19.52
CA ASP A 349 -18.24 -0.21 20.52
C ASP A 349 -16.86 0.10 21.05
N ILE A 350 -16.80 0.32 22.35
CA ILE A 350 -15.57 0.60 23.09
C ILE A 350 -15.29 -0.60 23.98
N LYS A 351 -14.25 -1.36 23.61
CA LYS A 351 -13.86 -2.57 24.33
C LYS A 351 -12.63 -2.39 25.21
N ASP A 352 -12.03 -1.22 25.19
CA ASP A 352 -10.87 -0.86 25.99
C ASP A 352 -10.89 0.63 26.38
N ASP A 353 -9.87 1.11 27.06
CA ASP A 353 -9.77 2.50 27.52
C ASP A 353 -9.40 3.45 26.38
N ILE A 354 -9.89 4.70 26.44
CA ILE A 354 -9.58 5.73 25.45
C ILE A 354 -8.98 6.94 26.16
N THR A 355 -7.79 7.33 25.73
CA THR A 355 -7.10 8.53 26.19
C THR A 355 -6.89 9.48 25.02
N THR A 356 -7.33 10.71 25.18
CA THR A 356 -7.06 11.82 24.27
C THR A 356 -6.32 12.90 25.05
N ASN A 357 -5.48 13.69 24.38
CA ASN A 357 -4.93 14.89 25.01
C ASN A 357 -6.00 15.98 25.17
N ASP A 358 -6.90 16.03 24.19
CA ASP A 358 -7.92 17.03 24.02
C ASP A 358 -9.32 16.37 23.98
N LEU A 359 -10.18 16.74 23.03
CA LEU A 359 -11.61 16.44 23.05
C LEU A 359 -11.93 15.02 22.56
N GLN A 360 -12.88 14.38 23.25
CA GLN A 360 -13.59 13.19 22.75
C GLN A 360 -15.02 13.55 22.39
N THR A 361 -15.43 13.21 21.17
CA THR A 361 -16.81 13.38 20.70
C THR A 361 -17.34 12.07 20.13
N TYR A 362 -18.41 11.55 20.73
CA TYR A 362 -19.11 10.35 20.28
C TYR A 362 -20.50 10.74 19.78
N THR A 363 -20.73 10.54 18.48
CA THR A 363 -21.99 10.94 17.82
C THR A 363 -23.00 9.81 17.69
N GLY A 364 -22.52 8.56 17.68
CA GLY A 364 -23.33 7.34 17.67
C GLY A 364 -23.65 6.82 19.07
N ALA A 365 -24.57 5.85 19.17
CA ALA A 365 -24.85 5.16 20.42
C ALA A 365 -23.62 4.36 20.87
N VAL A 366 -23.19 4.55 22.11
CA VAL A 366 -21.97 3.92 22.66
C VAL A 366 -22.32 2.66 23.45
N ASN A 367 -21.60 1.57 23.19
CA ASN A 367 -21.67 0.33 23.95
C ASN A 367 -20.31 0.05 24.61
N LEU A 368 -20.34 -0.24 25.92
CA LEU A 368 -19.16 -0.69 26.66
C LEU A 368 -19.14 -2.22 26.77
N PHE A 369 -17.93 -2.80 26.75
CA PHE A 369 -17.72 -4.25 26.87
C PHE A 369 -16.82 -4.63 28.05
N LYS A 370 -16.24 -3.64 28.73
CA LYS A 370 -15.53 -3.79 29.99
C LYS A 370 -15.81 -2.57 30.86
N ASN A 371 -15.32 -2.58 32.10
CA ASN A 371 -15.18 -1.35 32.87
C ASN A 371 -14.21 -0.43 32.13
N THR A 372 -14.67 0.74 31.72
CA THR A 372 -13.95 1.61 30.79
C THR A 372 -13.53 2.90 31.47
N THR A 373 -12.29 3.30 31.24
CA THR A 373 -11.79 4.63 31.54
C THR A 373 -11.67 5.45 30.26
N LEU A 374 -12.30 6.62 30.25
CA LEU A 374 -12.14 7.62 29.19
C LEU A 374 -11.43 8.83 29.78
N THR A 375 -10.33 9.26 29.17
CA THR A 375 -9.54 10.41 29.64
C THR A 375 -9.35 11.41 28.51
N GLY A 376 -9.68 12.68 28.73
CA GLY A 376 -9.50 13.76 27.75
C GLY A 376 -9.60 15.13 28.41
N ASN A 377 -9.61 16.18 27.59
CA ASN A 377 -9.89 17.55 28.01
C ASN A 377 -11.29 18.01 27.52
N GLY A 378 -12.26 17.14 27.73
CA GLY A 378 -13.62 17.25 27.25
C GLY A 378 -14.10 15.89 26.73
N ILE A 379 -15.28 15.47 27.14
CA ILE A 379 -15.89 14.20 26.68
C ILE A 379 -17.37 14.45 26.42
N ILE A 380 -17.81 14.19 25.20
CA ILE A 380 -19.17 14.47 24.74
C ILE A 380 -19.79 13.20 24.17
N PHE A 381 -20.93 12.80 24.72
CA PHE A 381 -21.80 11.77 24.16
C PHE A 381 -23.07 12.43 23.62
N ASN A 382 -23.20 12.47 22.29
CA ASN A 382 -24.37 13.01 21.60
C ASN A 382 -25.49 11.97 21.41
N ASN A 383 -25.35 10.80 22.03
CA ASN A 383 -26.31 9.71 21.97
C ASN A 383 -26.25 8.87 23.25
N THR A 384 -27.06 7.81 23.32
CA THR A 384 -27.12 6.91 24.47
C THR A 384 -25.79 6.22 24.72
N ILE A 385 -25.51 5.91 25.99
CA ILE A 385 -24.42 5.03 26.39
C ILE A 385 -24.98 3.85 27.19
N THR A 386 -24.59 2.63 26.81
CA THR A 386 -25.04 1.40 27.45
C THR A 386 -23.88 0.48 27.81
N GLY A 387 -24.04 -0.25 28.90
CA GLY A 387 -23.04 -1.16 29.46
C GLY A 387 -23.53 -1.67 30.80
N ILE A 388 -24.67 -2.37 30.81
CA ILE A 388 -25.36 -2.77 32.04
C ILE A 388 -24.40 -3.57 32.94
N GLY A 389 -24.15 -3.06 34.15
CA GLY A 389 -23.22 -3.66 35.10
C GLY A 389 -21.73 -3.37 34.84
N LEU A 390 -21.41 -2.56 33.83
CA LEU A 390 -20.04 -2.12 33.52
C LEU A 390 -19.83 -0.68 34.01
N ASP A 391 -18.70 -0.47 34.65
CA ASP A 391 -18.36 0.82 35.24
C ASP A 391 -17.77 1.76 34.19
N LEU A 392 -18.05 3.06 34.34
CA LEU A 392 -17.44 4.12 33.56
C LEU A 392 -16.72 5.10 34.48
N THR A 393 -15.43 5.28 34.24
CA THR A 393 -14.67 6.43 34.78
C THR A 393 -14.41 7.41 33.64
N ALA A 394 -15.05 8.57 33.67
CA ALA A 394 -14.92 9.60 32.65
C ALA A 394 -14.16 10.80 33.22
N ASN A 395 -12.91 10.97 32.79
CA ASN A 395 -12.00 12.05 33.19
C ASN A 395 -11.93 13.10 32.07
N SER A 396 -12.75 14.14 32.12
CA SER A 396 -12.77 15.20 31.09
C SER A 396 -11.82 16.38 31.38
N GLY A 397 -10.99 16.29 32.42
CA GLY A 397 -9.99 17.31 32.72
C GLY A 397 -10.63 18.66 33.00
N ALA A 398 -10.18 19.70 32.30
CA ALA A 398 -10.76 21.05 32.38
C ALA A 398 -11.96 21.26 31.45
N GLY A 399 -12.14 20.38 30.48
CA GLY A 399 -13.29 20.39 29.58
C GLY A 399 -14.55 19.81 30.22
N ASN A 400 -15.67 20.04 29.54
CA ASN A 400 -16.98 19.55 29.96
C ASN A 400 -17.10 18.02 29.77
N LEU A 401 -17.87 17.39 30.64
CA LEU A 401 -18.35 16.02 30.48
C LEU A 401 -19.86 16.06 30.18
N THR A 402 -20.27 15.74 28.96
CA THR A 402 -21.65 15.94 28.53
C THR A 402 -22.29 14.63 28.09
N PHE A 403 -23.39 14.25 28.75
CA PHE A 403 -24.29 13.19 28.31
C PHE A 403 -25.61 13.80 27.87
N THR A 404 -25.84 13.83 26.56
CA THR A 404 -27.05 14.45 25.98
C THR A 404 -28.29 13.56 26.09
N ASN A 405 -28.10 12.24 26.17
CA ASN A 405 -29.14 11.22 26.18
C ASN A 405 -29.02 10.30 27.40
N ASP A 406 -29.90 9.31 27.45
CA ASP A 406 -30.00 8.35 28.54
C ASP A 406 -28.72 7.51 28.71
N ILE A 407 -28.37 7.29 29.97
CA ILE A 407 -27.23 6.49 30.42
C ILE A 407 -27.75 5.23 31.11
N ASN A 408 -27.20 4.06 30.76
CA ASN A 408 -27.49 2.80 31.47
C ASN A 408 -26.22 1.99 31.73
N LEU A 409 -25.67 2.11 32.94
CA LEU A 409 -24.33 1.63 33.31
C LEU A 409 -24.27 0.96 34.71
N GLY A 410 -23.10 0.44 35.06
CA GLY A 410 -22.70 0.10 36.43
C GLY A 410 -22.42 1.36 37.26
N ASN A 411 -21.27 1.43 37.93
CA ASN A 411 -20.83 2.62 38.65
C ASN A 411 -20.37 3.70 37.66
N ILE A 412 -20.74 4.96 37.91
CA ILE A 412 -20.29 6.11 37.14
C ILE A 412 -19.44 7.01 38.03
N ASN A 413 -18.17 7.18 37.65
CA ASN A 413 -17.27 8.18 38.21
C ASN A 413 -17.05 9.28 37.16
N ALA A 414 -17.69 10.43 37.36
CA ALA A 414 -17.65 11.57 36.46
C ALA A 414 -16.72 12.65 37.00
N ASN A 415 -15.55 12.79 36.38
CA ASN A 415 -14.48 13.67 36.84
C ASN A 415 -14.24 14.80 35.82
N SER A 416 -14.69 16.00 36.15
CA SER A 416 -14.59 17.21 35.31
C SER A 416 -14.35 18.42 36.20
N THR A 417 -13.44 19.33 35.86
CA THR A 417 -13.42 20.67 36.47
C THR A 417 -14.21 21.69 35.66
N GLY A 418 -14.68 21.32 34.47
CA GLY A 418 -15.75 22.01 33.72
C GLY A 418 -17.14 21.58 34.18
N THR A 419 -18.14 21.67 33.31
CA THR A 419 -19.51 21.24 33.61
C THR A 419 -19.74 19.77 33.26
N THR A 420 -20.18 18.98 34.23
CA THR A 420 -20.72 17.62 34.05
C THR A 420 -22.23 17.71 33.83
N THR A 421 -22.72 17.38 32.63
CA THR A 421 -24.16 17.41 32.33
C THR A 421 -24.73 16.01 32.24
N PHE A 422 -25.73 15.73 33.07
CA PHE A 422 -26.52 14.51 33.02
C PHE A 422 -27.93 14.79 32.51
N ASN A 423 -28.43 13.92 31.63
CA ASN A 423 -29.84 13.83 31.30
C ASN A 423 -30.51 12.75 32.18
N ASN A 424 -31.07 11.68 31.61
CA ASN A 424 -31.53 10.55 32.42
C ASN A 424 -30.39 9.57 32.69
N VAL A 425 -30.29 9.11 33.93
CA VAL A 425 -29.25 8.18 34.38
C VAL A 425 -29.89 6.99 35.07
N ILE A 426 -29.53 5.80 34.63
CA ILE A 426 -29.74 4.54 35.34
C ILE A 426 -28.36 3.93 35.59
N ALA A 427 -27.99 3.78 36.86
CA ALA A 427 -26.66 3.32 37.23
C ALA A 427 -26.67 2.48 38.52
N THR A 428 -25.56 1.84 38.85
CA THR A 428 -25.35 1.24 40.17
C THR A 428 -25.03 2.33 41.19
N SER A 429 -24.09 3.21 40.89
CA SER A 429 -23.80 4.41 41.69
C SER A 429 -23.41 5.56 40.79
N LEU A 430 -23.47 6.78 41.31
CA LEU A 430 -22.98 7.97 40.64
C LEU A 430 -22.13 8.79 41.59
N THR A 431 -20.90 9.11 41.18
CA THR A 431 -20.00 10.00 41.92
C THR A 431 -19.44 11.06 40.99
N THR A 432 -19.48 12.32 41.41
CA THR A 432 -18.76 13.42 40.74
C THR A 432 -17.50 13.80 41.52
N ASN A 433 -16.54 14.48 40.90
CA ASN A 433 -15.34 15.00 41.59
C ASN A 433 -15.64 16.30 42.37
N SER A 434 -14.70 16.78 43.18
CA SER A 434 -14.88 17.98 44.02
C SER A 434 -14.72 19.33 43.30
N GLY A 435 -14.53 19.33 41.98
CA GLY A 435 -14.32 20.54 41.17
C GLY A 435 -15.34 20.63 40.04
N GLY A 436 -15.57 21.83 39.51
CA GLY A 436 -16.53 22.06 38.42
C GLY A 436 -17.98 22.25 38.88
N THR A 437 -18.90 21.93 37.97
CA THR A 437 -20.35 21.99 38.23
C THR A 437 -21.06 20.77 37.66
N THR A 438 -22.01 20.20 38.40
CA THR A 438 -22.91 19.16 37.91
C THR A 438 -24.25 19.75 37.52
N GLN A 439 -24.61 19.65 36.24
CA GLN A 439 -25.89 20.08 35.69
C GLN A 439 -26.83 18.88 35.58
N LEU A 440 -27.95 18.91 36.30
CA LEU A 440 -28.99 17.86 36.28
C LEU A 440 -30.17 18.29 35.41
N ASN A 441 -30.27 17.68 34.23
CA ASN A 441 -31.32 17.95 33.24
C ASN A 441 -32.38 16.85 33.15
N GLY A 442 -32.18 15.72 33.83
CA GLY A 442 -33.12 14.59 33.84
C GLY A 442 -33.04 13.79 35.13
N ASN A 443 -33.77 12.68 35.18
CA ASN A 443 -33.87 11.86 36.39
C ASN A 443 -32.60 11.03 36.60
N VAL A 444 -32.19 10.84 37.86
CA VAL A 444 -31.06 9.95 38.20
C VAL A 444 -31.56 8.86 39.13
N LYS A 445 -31.55 7.63 38.64
CA LYS A 445 -31.90 6.44 39.41
C LYS A 445 -30.67 5.56 39.60
N THR A 446 -30.29 5.34 40.84
CA THR A 446 -29.22 4.41 41.21
C THR A 446 -29.72 3.34 42.16
N THR A 447 -29.16 2.13 42.08
CA THR A 447 -29.43 1.08 43.07
C THR A 447 -28.55 1.22 44.32
N GLY A 448 -27.45 1.98 44.23
CA GLY A 448 -26.55 2.36 45.29
C GLY A 448 -26.58 3.87 45.52
N ASN A 449 -25.46 4.45 45.96
CA ASN A 449 -25.39 5.84 46.38
C ASN A 449 -25.18 6.82 45.21
N GLN A 450 -25.66 8.05 45.41
CA GLN A 450 -25.35 9.23 44.60
C GLN A 450 -24.55 10.20 45.44
N THR A 451 -23.35 10.56 44.99
CA THR A 451 -22.46 11.49 45.68
C THR A 451 -22.05 12.61 44.72
N TYR A 452 -22.53 13.81 44.99
CA TYR A 452 -22.19 15.00 44.22
C TYR A 452 -21.18 15.83 45.01
N ASN A 453 -19.93 15.84 44.57
CA ASN A 453 -18.83 16.50 45.29
C ASN A 453 -18.60 17.95 44.87
N ASP A 454 -19.16 18.37 43.73
CA ASP A 454 -19.09 19.69 43.15
C ASP A 454 -20.41 20.46 43.29
N THR A 455 -20.44 21.71 42.81
CA THR A 455 -21.67 22.52 42.82
C THR A 455 -22.70 21.91 41.89
N VAL A 456 -23.91 21.64 42.38
CA VAL A 456 -24.99 21.08 41.58
C VAL A 456 -25.93 22.20 41.08
N ASN A 457 -26.30 22.20 39.81
CA ASN A 457 -27.33 23.08 39.23
C ASN A 457 -28.53 22.26 38.76
N ILE A 458 -29.73 22.69 39.16
CA ILE A 458 -31.01 22.03 38.85
C ILE A 458 -31.73 22.79 37.73
N ALA A 459 -31.97 22.15 36.58
CA ALA A 459 -32.60 22.80 35.43
C ALA A 459 -34.00 22.31 35.03
N ASN A 460 -34.33 21.02 35.23
CA ASN A 460 -35.52 20.41 34.62
C ASN A 460 -36.38 19.57 35.59
N ASN A 461 -36.52 20.04 36.83
CA ASN A 461 -37.27 19.33 37.87
C ASN A 461 -36.89 17.83 38.08
N PRO A 462 -35.59 17.49 38.18
CA PRO A 462 -35.13 16.10 38.23
C PRO A 462 -35.61 15.37 39.48
N THR A 463 -35.87 14.08 39.34
CA THR A 463 -36.06 13.13 40.43
C THR A 463 -34.80 12.29 40.61
N LEU A 464 -34.25 12.32 41.82
CA LEU A 464 -33.15 11.48 42.27
C LEU A 464 -33.71 10.33 43.11
N SER A 465 -33.35 9.10 42.79
CA SER A 465 -33.74 7.90 43.53
C SER A 465 -32.50 7.05 43.77
N ALA A 466 -32.15 6.81 45.03
CA ALA A 466 -30.91 6.11 45.41
C ALA A 466 -31.06 5.41 46.77
N ASN A 467 -30.07 4.59 47.15
CA ASN A 467 -29.95 4.15 48.55
C ASN A 467 -29.64 5.36 49.45
N GLY A 468 -28.59 6.10 49.13
CA GLY A 468 -28.24 7.38 49.75
C GLY A 468 -27.94 8.46 48.71
N ILE A 469 -28.26 9.72 49.03
CA ILE A 469 -27.98 10.89 48.20
C ILE A 469 -27.20 11.90 49.03
N THR A 470 -26.01 12.27 48.58
CA THR A 470 -25.11 13.19 49.28
C THR A 470 -24.71 14.34 48.38
N PHE A 471 -24.87 15.57 48.86
CA PHE A 471 -24.36 16.79 48.24
C PHE A 471 -23.30 17.39 49.16
N ASN A 472 -22.04 17.40 48.71
CA ASN A 472 -20.94 17.95 49.50
C ASN A 472 -20.66 19.43 49.21
N ASN A 473 -21.45 20.03 48.29
CA ASN A 473 -21.35 21.44 47.94
C ASN A 473 -22.75 22.04 47.68
N THR A 474 -22.77 23.30 47.25
CA THR A 474 -23.97 24.09 47.00
C THR A 474 -24.85 23.42 45.95
N VAL A 475 -26.15 23.34 46.25
CA VAL A 475 -27.19 22.97 45.29
C VAL A 475 -27.91 24.26 44.87
N ASN A 476 -27.78 24.62 43.60
CA ASN A 476 -28.35 25.80 42.96
C ASN A 476 -29.41 25.38 41.93
N GLY A 477 -30.22 26.34 41.49
CA GLY A 477 -31.16 26.15 40.40
C GLY A 477 -32.47 26.88 40.62
N ASN A 478 -33.22 27.11 39.54
CA ASN A 478 -34.54 27.73 39.57
C ASN A 478 -35.68 26.70 39.43
N SER A 479 -35.34 25.41 39.51
CA SER A 479 -36.26 24.28 39.35
C SER A 479 -36.36 23.46 40.64
N ASN A 480 -37.44 22.71 40.77
CA ASN A 480 -37.66 21.82 41.91
C ASN A 480 -36.69 20.63 41.88
N LEU A 481 -36.34 20.09 43.03
CA LEU A 481 -35.57 18.84 43.14
C LEU A 481 -36.37 17.86 44.00
N THR A 482 -36.62 16.66 43.48
CA THR A 482 -37.16 15.56 44.28
C THR A 482 -36.04 14.58 44.59
N ALA A 483 -35.71 14.37 45.87
CA ALA A 483 -34.66 13.45 46.30
C ALA A 483 -35.26 12.34 47.18
N ASN A 484 -35.25 11.11 46.67
CA ASN A 484 -35.79 9.92 47.32
C ASN A 484 -34.65 8.98 47.71
N ALA A 485 -34.20 9.04 48.95
CA ALA A 485 -33.24 8.10 49.53
C ALA A 485 -33.97 7.01 50.33
N THR A 486 -33.63 5.74 50.11
CA THR A 486 -34.25 4.62 50.85
C THR A 486 -33.56 4.28 52.15
N THR A 487 -32.33 4.77 52.37
CA THR A 487 -31.57 4.65 53.63
C THR A 487 -30.81 5.96 53.87
N GLY A 488 -31.20 6.70 54.92
CA GLY A 488 -30.66 8.02 55.25
C GLY A 488 -29.25 8.02 55.81
#